data_AF-A0A9D5D5C4-F1
#
_entry.id   AF-A0A9D5D5C4-F1
#
_cell.length_a   1.000
_cell.length_b   1.000
_cell.length_c   1.000
_cell.angle_alpha   90.00
_cell.angle_beta   90.00
_cell.angle_gamma   90.00
#
_symmetry.space_group_name_H-M   'P 1'
#
loop_
_entity.id
_entity.type
_entity.pdbx_description
1 polymer ?
#
loop_
_entity_poly.entity_id
_entity_poly.type
_entity_poly.pdbx_seq_one_letter_code
_entity_poly.pdbx_strand_id
1 'polypeptide(L)' 'MAAAAGGFRALDDKSLLEYIKATPALCAQLGNQLDGISIKEVGDGNLNFVYIVVGPGGSLVIKQFMGV' A
#
# COMPACT_ATOMS: atom_id res chain seq x y z
N MET A 1 -22.12 2.75 19.86
CA MET A 1 -22.16 3.73 18.76
C MET A 1 -20.79 3.70 18.10
N ALA A 2 -20.64 3.00 16.98
CA ALA A 2 -19.33 2.83 16.32
C ALA A 2 -19.06 4.04 15.42
N ALA A 3 -17.97 4.76 15.68
CA ALA A 3 -17.51 5.78 14.74
C ALA A 3 -17.16 5.10 13.41
N ALA A 4 -17.64 5.63 12.29
CA ALA A 4 -17.10 5.31 10.99
C ALA A 4 -15.64 5.79 10.96
N ALA A 5 -14.69 4.87 11.14
CA ALA A 5 -13.26 5.17 11.25
C ALA A 5 -12.64 5.39 9.84
N GLY A 6 -13.12 6.40 9.11
CA GLY A 6 -12.66 6.78 7.76
C GLY A 6 -11.58 7.87 7.76
N GLY A 7 -10.72 7.89 8.76
CA GLY A 7 -9.65 8.88 8.89
C GLY A 7 -8.38 8.51 8.13
N PHE A 8 -7.51 9.49 7.88
CA PHE A 8 -6.15 9.24 7.40
C PHE A 8 -5.41 8.32 8.39
N ARG A 9 -4.74 7.30 7.86
CA ARG A 9 -3.81 6.45 8.61
C ARG A 9 -2.50 6.33 7.85
N ALA A 10 -1.38 6.46 8.54
CA ALA A 10 -0.09 6.08 7.97
C ALA A 10 -0.09 4.57 7.69
N LEU A 11 0.40 4.19 6.52
CA LEU A 11 0.54 2.80 6.13
C LEU A 11 1.90 2.26 6.58
N ASP A 12 1.95 0.96 6.77
CA ASP A 12 3.13 0.12 6.94
C ASP A 12 2.99 -1.09 6.01
N ASP A 13 3.97 -1.99 5.96
CA ASP A 13 3.95 -3.11 5.01
C ASP A 13 2.67 -3.98 5.12
N LYS A 14 2.16 -4.19 6.33
CA LYS A 14 0.98 -5.04 6.58
C LYS A 14 -0.30 -4.33 6.18
N SER A 15 -0.48 -3.10 6.66
CA SER A 15 -1.66 -2.29 6.37
C SER A 15 -1.71 -1.83 4.91
N LEU A 16 -0.56 -1.72 4.24
CA LEU A 16 -0.48 -1.50 2.80
C LEU A 16 -0.99 -2.72 2.03
N LEU A 17 -0.61 -3.93 2.43
CA LEU A 17 -1.13 -5.15 1.80
C LEU A 17 -2.65 -5.26 1.95
N GLU A 18 -3.19 -4.93 3.13
CA GLU A 18 -4.65 -4.84 3.34
C GLU A 18 -5.30 -3.77 2.46
N TYR A 19 -4.66 -2.61 2.33
CA TYR A 19 -5.17 -1.54 1.47
C TYR A 19 -5.19 -1.95 -0.01
N ILE A 20 -4.15 -2.63 -0.49
CA ILE A 20 -4.10 -3.19 -1.84
C ILE A 20 -5.23 -4.21 -2.03
N LYS A 21 -5.42 -5.15 -1.09
CA LYS A 21 -6.52 -6.14 -1.10
C LYS A 21 -7.89 -5.49 -1.21
N ALA A 22 -8.08 -4.38 -0.50
CA ALA A 22 -9.35 -3.63 -0.50
C ALA A 22 -9.54 -2.73 -1.73
N THR A 23 -8.51 -2.57 -2.57
CA THR A 23 -8.52 -1.65 -3.73
C THR A 23 -8.34 -2.44 -5.04
N PRO A 24 -9.43 -2.85 -5.72
CA PRO A 24 -9.37 -3.72 -6.90
C PRO A 24 -8.47 -3.21 -8.02
N ALA A 25 -8.42 -1.89 -8.22
CA ALA A 25 -7.55 -1.27 -9.24
C ALA A 25 -6.06 -1.53 -8.97
N LEU A 26 -5.62 -1.59 -7.71
CA LEU A 26 -4.24 -1.90 -7.34
C LEU A 26 -3.96 -3.40 -7.47
N CYS A 27 -4.89 -4.26 -7.04
CA CYS A 27 -4.78 -5.71 -7.24
C CYS A 27 -4.63 -6.07 -8.73
N ALA A 28 -5.36 -5.40 -9.62
CA ALA A 28 -5.28 -5.63 -11.05
C ALA A 28 -3.88 -5.32 -11.62
N GLN A 29 -3.18 -4.31 -11.09
CA GLN A 29 -1.79 -3.99 -11.49
C GLN A 29 -0.80 -5.10 -11.08
N LEU A 30 -1.15 -5.92 -10.09
CA LEU A 30 -0.34 -7.05 -9.61
C LEU A 30 -0.81 -8.39 -10.20
N GLY A 31 -1.65 -8.37 -11.24
CA GLY A 31 -2.19 -9.56 -11.89
C GLY A 31 -3.26 -10.29 -11.07
N ASN A 32 -3.93 -9.61 -10.14
CA ASN A 32 -4.93 -10.17 -9.22
C ASN A 32 -4.41 -11.32 -8.32
N GLN A 33 -3.09 -11.45 -8.19
CA GLN A 33 -2.44 -12.41 -7.30
C GLN A 33 -1.56 -11.69 -6.30
N LEU A 34 -1.79 -11.97 -5.01
CA LEU A 34 -1.04 -11.33 -3.92
C LEU A 34 -0.08 -12.28 -3.21
N ASP A 35 -0.15 -13.57 -3.52
CA ASP A 35 0.79 -14.56 -3.01
C ASP A 35 2.19 -14.32 -3.60
N GLY A 36 3.19 -14.31 -2.73
CA GLY A 36 4.57 -14.01 -3.12
C GLY A 36 4.87 -12.53 -3.33
N ILE A 37 3.99 -11.61 -2.91
CA ILE A 37 4.29 -10.18 -2.92
C ILE A 37 5.41 -9.85 -1.93
N SER A 38 6.32 -8.98 -2.39
CA SER A 38 7.30 -8.29 -1.57
C SER A 38 6.99 -6.80 -1.54
N ILE A 39 7.06 -6.21 -0.35
CA ILE A 39 6.89 -4.77 -0.11
C ILE A 39 8.17 -4.26 0.52
N LYS A 40 8.68 -3.13 0.01
CA LYS A 40 9.84 -2.45 0.59
C LYS A 40 9.61 -0.95 0.61
N GLU A 41 9.74 -0.36 1.80
CA GLU A 41 9.84 1.09 1.98
C GLU A 41 11.22 1.58 1.50
N VAL A 42 11.23 2.60 0.65
CA VAL A 42 12.40 3.19 -0.01
C VAL A 42 12.39 4.72 0.03
N GLY A 43 11.53 5.31 0.85
CA GLY A 43 11.50 6.74 1.09
C GLY A 43 12.80 7.22 1.75
N ASP A 44 13.05 8.51 1.65
CA ASP A 44 14.20 9.17 2.25
C ASP A 44 14.01 9.45 3.76
N GLY A 45 12.86 9.07 4.32
CA GLY A 45 12.50 9.25 5.72
C GLY A 45 11.95 10.62 6.08
N ASN A 46 11.68 11.49 5.10
CA ASN A 46 11.23 12.86 5.35
C ASN A 46 9.70 13.00 5.30
N LEU A 47 9.15 13.32 4.12
CA LEU A 47 7.76 13.79 3.98
C LEU A 47 6.76 12.71 3.53
N ASN A 48 7.27 11.66 2.89
CA ASN A 48 6.44 10.64 2.28
C ASN A 48 7.01 9.25 2.59
N PHE A 49 6.12 8.30 2.80
CA PHE A 49 6.46 6.90 2.64
C PHE A 49 6.39 6.54 1.16
N VAL A 50 7.40 5.82 0.66
CA VAL A 50 7.43 5.33 -0.72
C VAL A 50 7.67 3.83 -0.68
N TYR A 51 6.70 3.05 -1.15
CA TYR A 51 6.78 1.60 -1.19
C TYR A 51 6.96 1.11 -2.62
N ILE A 52 7.92 0.23 -2.83
CA ILE A 52 7.99 -0.62 -4.01
C ILE A 52 7.26 -1.92 -3.67
N VAL A 53 6.25 -2.26 -4.46
CA VAL A 53 5.48 -3.50 -4.35
C VAL A 53 5.78 -4.35 -5.58
N VAL A 54 6.29 -5.56 -5.36
CA VAL A 54 6.63 -6.51 -6.44
C VAL A 54 5.86 -7.79 -6.20
N GLY A 55 5.07 -8.22 -7.18
CA GLY A 55 4.39 -9.50 -7.21
C GLY A 55 4.69 -10.28 -8.49
N PRO A 56 4.30 -11.56 -8.56
CA PRO A 56 4.53 -12.39 -9.73
C PRO A 56 3.80 -11.90 -11.00
N GLY A 57 2.68 -11.17 -10.84
CA GLY A 57 1.88 -10.64 -11.94
C GLY A 57 2.19 -9.20 -12.34
N GLY A 58 3.09 -8.50 -11.63
CA GLY A 58 3.42 -7.11 -11.88
C GLY A 58 4.05 -6.40 -10.70
N SER A 59 4.36 -5.12 -10.88
CA SER A 59 4.90 -4.25 -9.82
C SER A 59 4.31 -2.85 -9.89
N LEU A 60 4.29 -2.16 -8.76
CA LEU A 60 3.82 -0.79 -8.65
C LEU A 60 4.53 -0.05 -7.51
N VAL A 61 4.48 1.27 -7.57
CA VAL A 61 4.99 2.16 -6.51
C VAL A 61 3.79 2.82 -5.82
N ILE A 62 3.76 2.79 -4.50
CA ILE A 62 2.78 3.54 -3.69
C ILE A 62 3.52 4.64 -2.94
N LYS A 63 3.05 5.88 -3.08
CA LYS A 63 3.57 7.04 -2.36
C LYS A 63 2.46 7.61 -1.47
N GLN A 64 2.72 7.71 -0.18
CA GLN A 64 1.80 8.31 0.80
C GLN A 64 2.43 9.55 1.42
N PHE A 65 1.74 10.67 1.34
CA PHE A 65 2.10 11.90 2.06
C PHE A 65 1.64 11.82 3.52
N MET A 66 2.48 12.30 4.46
CA MET A 66 2.22 12.22 5.90
C MET A 66 1.62 13.48 6.52
N GLY A 67 1.44 14.56 5.74
CA GLY A 67 0.74 15.76 6.24
C GLY A 67 -0.77 15.53 6.22
N VAL A 68 -1.40 15.73 7.39
CA VAL A 68 -2.85 15.75 7.56
C VAL A 68 -3.49 16.97 6.93
#